data_AF-A0A8T3NVG6-F1
#
_entry.id   AF-A0A8T3NVG6-F1
#
_cell.length_a   1.000
_cell.length_b   1.000
_cell.length_c   1.000
_cell.angle_alpha   90.00
_cell.angle_beta   90.00
_cell.angle_gamma   90.00
#
_symmetry.space_group_name_H-M   'P 1'
#
loop_
_entity.id
_entity.type
_entity.pdbx_description
1 polymer ?
#
loop_
_entity_poly.entity_id
_entity_poly.type
_entity_poly.pdbx_seq_one_letter_code
_entity_poly.pdbx_strand_id
1 'polypeptide(L)'
;MSRAWSWVFRVLYAFLGLVDPLIRSWFESFGLGNVVEVRLVGRRSGRPRTVLLGLLRTTDQLYLGHPNGEVAWTLNLASAGRGELRWHQGPALEFRPVRLADGNEREAAIQATDQHPFPGNV
;
A
#
# COMPACT_ATOMS: atom_id res chain seq x y z
N MET A 1 -6.10 -15.64 -20.82
CA MET A 1 -7.18 -14.84 -20.20
C MET A 1 -8.06 -14.25 -21.29
N SER A 2 -9.38 -14.22 -21.13
CA SER A 2 -10.29 -13.75 -22.20
C SER A 2 -10.18 -12.23 -22.41
N ARG A 3 -10.41 -11.78 -23.65
CA ARG A 3 -10.39 -10.35 -24.02
C ARG A 3 -11.45 -9.54 -23.28
N ALA A 4 -12.62 -10.14 -23.02
CA ALA A 4 -13.70 -9.54 -22.25
C ALA A 4 -13.27 -9.24 -20.81
N TRP A 5 -12.63 -10.19 -20.14
CA TRP A 5 -12.13 -10.00 -18.77
C TRP A 5 -11.06 -8.91 -18.68
N SER A 6 -10.15 -8.85 -19.65
CA SER A 6 -9.10 -7.82 -19.69
C SER A 6 -9.67 -6.41 -19.81
N TRP A 7 -10.77 -6.25 -20.56
CA TRP A 7 -11.45 -4.97 -20.70
C TRP A 7 -12.21 -4.59 -19.43
N VAL A 8 -12.95 -5.53 -18.84
CA VAL A 8 -13.66 -5.34 -17.56
C VAL A 8 -12.69 -4.89 -16.45
N PHE A 9 -11.54 -5.56 -16.29
CA PHE A 9 -10.55 -5.17 -15.29
C PHE A 9 -9.99 -3.77 -15.53
N ARG A 10 -9.75 -3.37 -16.79
CA ARG A 10 -9.28 -2.00 -17.11
C ARG A 10 -10.29 -0.94 -16.74
N VAL A 11 -11.58 -1.17 -17.04
CA VAL A 11 -12.67 -0.24 -16.68
C VAL A 11 -12.80 -0.16 -15.16
N LEU A 12 -12.74 -1.28 -14.46
CA LEU A 12 -12.78 -1.32 -13.00
C LEU A 12 -11.60 -0.56 -12.37
N TYR A 13 -10.36 -0.79 -12.83
CA TYR A 13 -9.19 -0.08 -12.33
C TYR A 13 -9.23 1.42 -12.64
N ALA A 14 -9.76 1.82 -13.81
CA ALA A 14 -9.96 3.22 -14.14
C ALA A 14 -11.01 3.87 -13.24
N PHE A 15 -12.11 3.16 -12.94
CA PHE A 15 -13.13 3.61 -12.00
C PHE A 15 -12.57 3.75 -10.57
N LEU A 16 -11.78 2.78 -10.09
CA LEU A 16 -11.11 2.90 -8.79
C LEU A 16 -10.18 4.12 -8.73
N GLY A 17 -9.44 4.40 -9.81
CA GLY A 17 -8.63 5.62 -9.92
C GLY A 17 -9.46 6.91 -9.89
N LEU A 18 -10.70 6.88 -10.40
CA LEU A 18 -11.64 8.00 -10.33
C LEU A 18 -12.16 8.24 -8.90
N VAL A 19 -12.27 7.18 -8.09
CA VAL A 19 -12.73 7.26 -6.69
C VAL A 19 -11.58 7.57 -5.72
N ASP A 20 -10.31 7.40 -6.13
CA ASP A 20 -9.11 7.71 -5.31
C ASP A 20 -9.11 9.10 -4.65
N PRO A 21 -9.53 10.20 -5.33
CA PRO A 21 -9.60 11.53 -4.71
C PRO A 21 -10.63 11.59 -3.58
N LEU A 22 -11.74 10.87 -3.70
CA LEU A 22 -12.79 10.81 -2.68
C LEU A 22 -12.31 10.00 -1.46
N ILE A 23 -11.65 8.86 -1.71
CA ILE A 23 -11.04 8.04 -0.65
C ILE A 23 -9.99 8.85 0.11
N ARG A 24 -9.18 9.64 -0.60
CA ARG A 24 -8.18 10.52 0.00
C ARG A 24 -8.82 11.62 0.83
N SER A 25 -9.85 12.28 0.33
CA SER A 25 -10.59 13.31 1.08
C SER A 25 -11.26 12.73 2.34
N TRP A 26 -11.80 11.51 2.25
CA TRP A 26 -12.35 10.80 3.41
C TRP A 26 -11.27 10.42 4.42
N PHE A 27 -10.12 9.89 3.96
CA PHE A 27 -8.95 9.64 4.82
C PHE A 27 -8.44 10.91 5.51
N GLU A 28 -8.36 12.04 4.81
CA GLU A 28 -7.94 13.33 5.38
C GLU A 28 -8.90 13.85 6.45
N SER A 29 -10.16 13.42 6.43
CA SER A 29 -11.19 13.90 7.36
C SER A 29 -11.43 12.95 8.54
N PHE A 30 -11.33 11.63 8.33
CA PHE A 30 -11.73 10.63 9.33
C PHE A 30 -10.74 9.46 9.54
N GLY A 31 -9.70 9.33 8.70
CA GLY A 31 -8.87 8.12 8.63
C GLY A 31 -9.62 6.92 8.02
N LEU A 32 -8.92 5.80 7.80
CA LEU A 32 -9.49 4.57 7.21
C LEU A 32 -8.92 3.31 7.87
N GLY A 33 -9.42 2.93 9.05
CA GLY A 33 -8.94 1.74 9.75
C GLY A 33 -7.42 1.78 9.97
N ASN A 34 -6.71 0.78 9.43
CA ASN A 34 -5.25 0.67 9.50
C ASN A 34 -4.50 1.33 8.33
N VAL A 35 -5.15 2.17 7.53
CA VAL A 35 -4.50 2.86 6.41
C VAL A 35 -3.57 3.97 6.90
N VAL A 36 -2.42 4.10 6.25
CA VAL A 36 -1.42 5.13 6.47
C VAL A 36 -1.02 5.79 5.16
N GLU A 37 -0.53 7.02 5.28
CA GLU A 37 0.10 7.73 4.19
C GLU A 37 1.58 7.33 4.11
N VAL A 38 2.03 6.85 2.95
CA VAL A 38 3.44 6.54 2.69
C VAL A 38 3.98 7.47 1.63
N ARG A 39 5.02 8.23 2.01
CA ARG A 39 5.76 9.13 1.12
C ARG A 39 7.07 8.48 0.70
N LEU A 40 7.35 8.56 -0.58
CA LEU A 40 8.50 7.92 -1.22
C LEU A 40 8.96 8.72 -2.44
N VAL A 41 10.16 8.43 -2.93
CA VAL A 41 10.70 9.09 -4.11
C VAL A 41 10.44 8.24 -5.35
N GLY A 42 9.85 8.83 -6.39
CA GLY A 42 9.59 8.12 -7.64
C GLY A 42 10.89 7.81 -8.40
N ARG A 43 11.22 6.52 -8.59
CA ARG A 43 12.50 6.08 -9.19
C ARG A 43 12.82 6.67 -10.56
N ARG A 44 11.80 6.90 -11.38
CA ARG A 44 11.97 7.45 -12.74
C ARG A 44 12.02 8.97 -12.77
N SER A 45 11.34 9.63 -11.82
CA SER A 45 11.10 11.08 -11.87
C SER A 45 11.86 11.87 -10.81
N GLY A 46 12.40 11.23 -9.77
CA GLY A 46 12.98 11.88 -8.59
C GLY A 46 11.98 12.66 -7.72
N ARG A 47 10.76 12.88 -8.20
CA ARG A 47 9.72 13.63 -7.48
C ARG A 47 9.11 12.83 -6.31
N PRO A 48 8.76 13.49 -5.19
CA PRO A 48 7.97 12.89 -4.11
C PRO A 48 6.66 12.31 -4.64
N ARG A 49 6.27 11.16 -4.10
CA ARG A 49 4.99 10.49 -4.34
C ARG A 49 4.40 10.08 -3.01
N THR A 50 3.09 10.23 -2.92
CA THR A 50 2.30 9.83 -1.75
C THR A 50 1.33 8.75 -2.17
N VAL A 51 1.28 7.67 -1.40
CA VAL A 51 0.33 6.56 -1.58
C VAL A 51 -0.33 6.25 -0.24
N LEU A 52 -1.60 5.85 -0.29
CA LEU A 52 -2.30 5.32 0.88
C LEU A 52 -2.18 3.79 0.86
N LEU A 53 -1.72 3.22 1.98
CA LEU A 53 -1.50 1.78 2.11
C LEU A 53 -2.10 1.29 3.42
N GLY A 54 -2.65 0.08 3.41
CA GLY A 54 -2.97 -0.62 4.65
C GLY A 54 -1.68 -1.01 5.38
N LEU A 55 -1.60 -0.67 6.66
CA LEU A 55 -0.49 -1.02 7.54
C LEU A 55 -0.88 -2.27 8.34
N LEU A 56 -0.16 -3.35 8.12
CA LEU A 56 -0.32 -4.57 8.90
C LEU A 56 0.63 -4.51 10.08
N ARG A 57 0.17 -4.98 11.23
CA ARG A 57 0.99 -4.99 12.44
C ARG A 57 1.02 -6.39 13.05
N THR A 58 2.21 -6.85 13.40
CA THR A 58 2.39 -7.90 14.41
C THR A 58 2.94 -7.27 15.69
N THR A 59 3.14 -8.07 16.75
CA THR A 59 3.63 -7.59 18.05
C THR A 59 4.85 -6.69 17.92
N ASP A 60 5.79 -7.04 17.05
CA ASP A 60 7.11 -6.39 16.97
C ASP A 60 7.38 -5.66 15.64
N GLN A 61 6.52 -5.83 14.63
CA GLN A 61 6.82 -5.39 13.27
C GLN A 61 5.63 -4.76 12.54
N LEU A 62 5.97 -3.90 11.58
CA LEU A 62 5.06 -3.22 10.68
C LEU A 62 5.30 -3.71 9.25
N TYR A 63 4.23 -4.07 8.56
CA TYR A 63 4.30 -4.58 7.20
C TYR A 63 3.42 -3.76 6.26
N LEU A 64 3.95 -3.54 5.06
CA LEU A 64 3.23 -2.99 3.92
C LEU A 64 3.17 -4.07 2.85
N GLY A 65 1.98 -4.28 2.27
CA GLY A 65 1.75 -5.34 1.30
C GLY A 65 0.95 -4.85 0.10
N HIS A 66 1.13 -5.52 -1.03
CA HIS A 66 0.26 -5.39 -2.19
C HIS A 66 -0.06 -6.77 -2.77
N PRO A 67 -1.33 -7.11 -3.03
CA PRO A 67 -1.72 -8.45 -3.48
C PRO A 67 -1.08 -8.83 -4.81
N ASN A 68 -0.88 -7.84 -5.71
CA ASN A 68 -0.28 -8.07 -7.03
C ASN A 68 1.25 -8.08 -7.04
N GLY A 69 1.92 -8.17 -5.88
CA GLY A 69 3.38 -8.16 -5.81
C GLY A 69 3.98 -6.82 -6.25
N GLU A 70 4.87 -6.84 -7.24
CA GLU A 70 5.61 -5.65 -7.69
C GLU A 70 4.71 -4.65 -8.42
N VAL A 71 4.48 -3.52 -7.78
CA VAL A 71 3.78 -2.36 -8.33
C VAL A 71 4.62 -1.10 -8.20
N ALA A 72 4.14 0.00 -8.79
CA ALA A 72 4.89 1.24 -8.89
C ALA A 72 5.50 1.72 -7.57
N TRP A 73 4.75 1.67 -6.46
CA TRP A 73 5.23 2.10 -5.15
C TRP A 73 6.29 1.16 -4.56
N THR A 74 6.12 -0.17 -4.69
CA THR A 74 7.11 -1.16 -4.20
C THR A 74 8.46 -0.99 -4.89
N LEU A 75 8.45 -0.78 -6.20
CA LEU A 75 9.65 -0.55 -7.01
C LEU A 75 10.30 0.80 -6.71
N ASN A 76 9.50 1.81 -6.38
CA ASN A 76 10.03 3.10 -5.95
C ASN A 76 10.69 3.01 -4.57
N LEU A 77 10.08 2.32 -3.60
CA LEU A 77 10.68 2.09 -2.28
C LEU A 77 11.96 1.27 -2.36
N ALA A 78 11.97 0.20 -3.16
CA ALA A 78 13.18 -0.61 -3.38
C ALA A 78 14.32 0.22 -3.98
N SER A 79 14.00 1.13 -4.92
CA SER A 79 14.98 2.02 -5.52
C SER A 79 15.42 3.16 -4.59
N ALA A 80 14.52 3.72 -3.78
CA ALA A 80 14.82 4.84 -2.90
C ALA A 80 15.51 4.41 -1.60
N GLY A 81 15.30 3.16 -1.16
CA GLY A 81 15.86 2.60 0.07
C GLY A 81 15.31 3.20 1.36
N ARG A 82 14.35 4.13 1.28
CA ARG A 82 13.71 4.80 2.42
C ARG A 82 12.33 5.34 2.06
N GLY A 83 11.51 5.57 3.07
CA GLY A 83 10.24 6.28 2.98
C GLY A 83 9.86 6.92 4.30
N GLU A 84 8.78 7.69 4.27
CA GLU A 84 8.11 8.19 5.47
C GLU A 84 6.71 7.57 5.54
N LEU A 85 6.32 7.14 6.72
CA LEU A 85 4.99 6.63 7.02
C LEU A 85 4.30 7.59 7.99
N ARG A 86 3.03 7.90 7.75
CA ARG A 86 2.26 8.80 8.61
C ARG A 86 0.85 8.25 8.84
N TRP A 87 0.49 8.05 10.10
CA TRP A 87 -0.90 7.80 10.49
C TRP A 87 -1.76 9.04 10.30
N HIS A 88 -3.07 8.86 10.18
CA HIS A 88 -4.00 9.98 10.18
C HIS A 88 -3.77 10.86 11.41
N GLN A 89 -3.43 12.14 11.19
CA GLN A 89 -3.06 13.14 12.22
C GLN A 89 -1.88 12.75 13.14
N GLY A 90 -1.10 11.73 12.78
CA GLY A 90 0.07 11.27 13.54
C GLY A 90 1.39 11.89 13.08
N PRO A 91 2.47 11.67 13.84
CA PRO A 91 3.82 12.03 13.41
C PRO A 91 4.25 11.23 12.19
N ALA A 92 5.16 11.80 11.40
CA ALA A 92 5.84 11.08 10.34
C ALA A 92 6.95 10.20 10.95
N LEU A 93 7.01 8.94 10.52
CA LEU A 93 8.02 7.97 10.89
C LEU A 93 8.86 7.65 9.65
N GLU A 94 10.16 7.96 9.70
CA GLU A 94 11.10 7.50 8.69
C GLU A 94 11.33 5.99 8.82
N PHE A 95 11.40 5.28 7.70
CA PHE A 95 11.67 3.85 7.68
C PHE A 95 12.55 3.44 6.50
N ARG A 96 13.19 2.28 6.64
CA ARG A 96 13.88 1.58 5.55
C ARG A 96 13.10 0.31 5.21
N PRO A 97 12.66 0.13 3.95
CA PRO A 97 11.92 -1.06 3.56
C PRO A 97 12.86 -2.27 3.51
N VAL A 98 12.43 -3.37 4.13
CA VAL A 98 13.04 -4.69 3.97
C VAL A 98 12.05 -5.56 3.21
N ARG A 99 12.49 -6.13 2.09
CA ARG A 99 11.65 -7.08 1.33
C ARG A 99 11.66 -8.41 2.06
N LEU A 100 10.48 -8.87 2.47
CA LEU A 100 10.33 -10.20 3.05
C LEU A 100 10.67 -11.26 2.00
N ALA A 101 11.55 -12.18 2.37
CA ALA A 101 11.78 -13.41 1.62
C ALA A 101 10.58 -14.35 1.78
N ASP A 102 10.51 -15.38 0.94
CA ASP A 102 9.54 -16.45 1.16
C ASP A 102 9.86 -17.18 2.47
N GLY A 103 8.81 -17.49 3.25
CA GLY A 103 8.93 -18.15 4.55
C GLY A 103 7.90 -17.67 5.57
N ASN A 104 8.06 -18.14 6.81
CA ASN A 104 7.08 -18.00 7.89
C ASN A 104 6.71 -16.53 8.20
N GLU A 105 7.68 -15.61 8.15
CA GLU A 105 7.42 -14.19 8.41
C GLU A 105 6.51 -13.58 7.34
N ARG A 106 6.72 -13.94 6.06
CA ARG A 106 5.86 -13.50 4.96
C ARG A 106 4.47 -14.10 5.08
N GLU A 107 4.34 -15.36 5.47
CA GLU A 107 3.05 -16.00 5.70
C GLU A 107 2.28 -15.34 6.86
N ALA A 108 2.96 -15.04 7.97
CA ALA A 108 2.36 -14.32 9.09
C ALA A 108 1.87 -12.92 8.68
N ALA A 109 2.65 -12.20 7.87
CA ALA A 109 2.24 -10.90 7.32
C ALA A 109 1.03 -11.03 6.39
N ILE A 110 0.94 -12.10 5.59
CA ILE A 110 -0.24 -12.37 4.73
C ILE A 110 -1.46 -12.68 5.59
N GLN A 111 -1.32 -13.49 6.65
CA GLN A 111 -2.41 -13.82 7.57
C GLN A 111 -2.93 -12.57 8.30
N ALA A 112 -2.05 -11.63 8.64
CA ALA A 112 -2.40 -10.36 9.27
C ALA A 112 -3.25 -9.42 8.38
N THR A 113 -3.51 -9.78 7.12
CA THR A 113 -4.40 -9.00 6.23
C THR A 113 -5.86 -9.01 6.67
N ASP A 114 -6.22 -9.83 7.66
CA ASP A 114 -7.49 -9.76 8.38
C ASP A 114 -7.73 -8.41 9.08
N GLN A 115 -6.66 -7.65 9.34
CA GLN A 115 -6.73 -6.28 9.89
C GLN A 115 -7.23 -5.24 8.88
N HIS A 116 -7.21 -5.54 7.58
CA HIS A 116 -7.69 -4.60 6.58
C HIS A 116 -9.22 -4.47 6.66
N PRO A 117 -9.75 -3.25 6.47
CA PRO A 117 -11.21 -3.05 6.34
C PRO A 117 -11.79 -3.80 5.14
N PHE A 118 -10.95 -4.17 4.16
CA PHE A 118 -11.28 -5.07 3.06
C PHE A 118 -10.27 -6.24 3.06
N PRO A 119 -10.72 -7.47 3.37
CA PRO A 119 -9.82 -8.61 3.50
C PRO A 119 -9.11 -8.90 2.17
N GLY A 120 -7.79 -9.08 2.23
CA GLY A 120 -6.92 -9.36 1.07
C GLY A 120 -6.49 -10.82 0.96
N ASN A 121 -7.18 -11.74 1.65
CA ASN A 121 -6.80 -13.15 1.84
C ASN A 121 -7.67 -14.14 1.06
N VAL A 122 -8.38 -13.69 0.01
CA VAL A 122 -9.22 -14.52 -0.87
C VAL A 122 -8.59 -14.79 -2.22
#